data_AF-A0A6N2BCT9-F1
#
_entry.id   AF-A0A6N2BCT9-F1
#
_cell.length_a   1.000
_cell.length_b   1.000
_cell.length_c   1.000
_cell.angle_alpha   90.00
_cell.angle_beta   90.00
_cell.angle_gamma   90.00
#
_symmetry.space_group_name_H-M   'P 1'
#
loop_
_entity.id
_entity.type
_entity.pdbx_description
1 polymer ?
#
loop_
_entity_poly.entity_id
_entity_poly.type
_entity_poly.pdbx_seq_one_letter_code
_entity_poly.pdbx_strand_id
1 'polypeptide(L)'
;MDEKDLEIEETSPGDEAVRKVKKKKKVNAEKRGVCHVSRVPPRMDHVKLRQVLSQLGEIQRIYLVPEAAAAQMNRKRAGGFRGQAFSEGWVEFTKKSVAKRVANMLNGQQMGGRKRSSFYYDIWNVKYLSKIKWDDVTDEIAQRHAVREQKLALELSAAKRERDFYLTQVDKSRALSSIEERMKKKQKVQQESGVISDFPSDQFAPKVIRQFPQKKPVADQAGKIKPSLSKDILAGVFGGQ
;
A
#
# COMPACT_ATOMS: atom_id res chain seq x y z
N MET A 1 -12.89 -10.48 -62.84
CA MET A 1 -12.91 -11.56 -61.85
C MET A 1 -11.46 -11.62 -61.40
N ASP A 2 -11.09 -11.01 -60.28
CA ASP A 2 -11.59 -11.33 -58.95
C ASP A 2 -11.69 -10.11 -58.01
N GLU A 3 -12.50 -10.31 -56.99
CA GLU A 3 -13.19 -9.34 -56.14
C GLU A 3 -12.30 -8.49 -55.23
N LYS A 4 -12.77 -7.25 -55.04
CA LYS A 4 -12.39 -6.33 -53.97
C LYS A 4 -13.18 -6.69 -52.72
N ASP A 5 -12.60 -7.47 -51.82
CA ASP A 5 -13.07 -7.56 -50.44
C ASP A 5 -12.30 -6.56 -49.58
N LEU A 6 -12.76 -5.32 -49.62
CA LEU A 6 -12.50 -4.33 -48.58
C LEU A 6 -13.42 -4.68 -47.39
N GLU A 7 -12.90 -5.47 -46.45
CA GLU A 7 -13.50 -5.62 -45.12
C GLU A 7 -13.53 -4.24 -44.44
N ILE A 8 -14.69 -3.59 -44.52
CA ILE A 8 -15.03 -2.44 -43.69
C ILE A 8 -15.41 -3.02 -42.32
N GLU A 9 -14.46 -3.06 -41.39
CA GLU A 9 -14.78 -3.22 -39.97
C GLU A 9 -15.73 -2.10 -39.56
N GLU A 10 -17.02 -2.40 -39.43
CA GLU A 10 -18.02 -1.51 -38.84
C GLU A 10 -17.68 -1.25 -37.37
N THR A 11 -16.88 -0.22 -37.11
CA THR A 11 -16.67 0.27 -35.75
C THR A 11 -17.99 0.86 -35.25
N SER A 12 -18.55 0.29 -34.20
CA SER A 12 -19.83 0.74 -33.61
C SER A 12 -19.82 2.26 -33.34
N PRO A 13 -20.94 2.99 -33.55
CA PRO A 13 -21.02 4.44 -33.32
C PRO A 13 -20.62 4.86 -31.90
N GLY A 14 -20.76 3.95 -30.92
CA GLY A 14 -20.36 4.16 -29.53
C GLY A 14 -18.85 4.27 -29.34
N ASP A 15 -18.05 3.46 -30.04
CA ASP A 15 -16.60 3.47 -29.90
C ASP A 15 -15.95 4.68 -30.56
N GLU A 16 -16.48 5.15 -31.68
CA GLU A 16 -15.97 6.34 -32.34
C GLU A 16 -16.23 7.61 -31.50
N ALA A 17 -17.40 7.69 -30.86
CA ALA A 17 -17.73 8.76 -29.90
C ALA A 17 -16.79 8.74 -28.68
N VAL A 18 -16.54 7.56 -28.09
CA VAL A 18 -15.62 7.40 -26.96
C VAL A 18 -14.19 7.80 -27.35
N ARG A 19 -13.72 7.42 -28.54
CA ARG A 19 -12.40 7.81 -29.08
C ARG A 19 -12.31 9.34 -29.28
N LYS A 20 -13.35 9.98 -29.85
CA LYS A 20 -13.41 11.44 -30.00
C LYS A 20 -13.40 12.18 -28.66
N VAL A 21 -14.12 11.68 -27.65
CA VAL A 21 -14.11 12.25 -26.29
C VAL A 21 -12.73 12.10 -25.64
N LYS A 22 -12.08 10.93 -25.75
CA LYS A 22 -10.72 10.70 -25.25
C LYS A 22 -9.69 11.64 -25.90
N LYS A 23 -9.76 11.82 -27.23
CA LYS A 23 -8.90 12.78 -27.95
C LYS A 23 -9.12 14.22 -27.48
N LYS A 24 -10.38 14.67 -27.34
CA LYS A 24 -10.70 16.03 -26.81
C LYS A 24 -10.17 16.23 -25.39
N LYS A 25 -10.28 15.23 -24.51
CA LYS A 25 -9.73 15.29 -23.15
C LYS A 25 -8.20 15.44 -23.16
N LYS A 26 -7.48 14.71 -24.03
CA LYS A 26 -6.02 14.83 -24.18
C LYS A 26 -5.60 16.22 -24.68
N VAL A 27 -6.27 16.75 -25.70
CA VAL A 27 -5.98 18.10 -26.22
C VAL A 27 -6.23 19.18 -25.17
N ASN A 28 -7.28 19.03 -24.37
CA ASN A 28 -7.51 19.94 -23.25
C ASN A 28 -6.44 19.81 -22.18
N ALA A 29 -5.95 18.61 -21.88
CA ALA A 29 -4.86 18.40 -20.92
C ALA A 29 -3.55 19.08 -21.34
N GLU A 30 -3.24 19.16 -22.63
CA GLU A 30 -2.03 19.85 -23.13
C GLU A 30 -2.06 21.37 -22.96
N LYS A 31 -3.27 21.94 -22.91
CA LYS A 31 -3.46 23.38 -22.70
C LYS A 31 -3.37 23.75 -21.22
N ARG A 32 -3.50 22.78 -20.32
CA ARG A 32 -3.45 23.00 -18.86
C ARG A 32 -2.02 23.26 -18.40
N GLY A 33 -1.93 23.94 -17.27
CA GLY A 33 -0.66 24.21 -16.61
C GLY A 33 -0.75 23.89 -15.13
N VAL A 34 0.30 23.30 -14.59
CA VAL A 34 0.40 22.98 -13.17
C VAL A 34 1.35 23.96 -12.48
N CYS A 35 0.91 24.46 -11.33
CA CYS A 35 1.71 25.26 -10.41
C CYS A 35 2.00 24.44 -9.16
N HIS A 36 3.26 24.42 -8.75
CA HIS A 36 3.70 23.89 -7.46
C HIS A 36 3.65 24.99 -6.41
N VAL A 37 3.06 24.69 -5.26
CA VAL A 37 2.99 25.55 -4.07
C VAL A 37 3.87 24.90 -3.01
N SER A 38 5.03 25.50 -2.76
CA SER A 38 6.07 24.88 -1.93
C SER A 38 5.77 24.97 -0.43
N ARG A 39 4.98 25.95 -0.01
CA ARG A 39 4.60 26.16 1.39
C ARG A 39 3.15 26.57 1.45
N VAL A 40 2.35 25.81 2.20
CA VAL A 40 0.95 26.14 2.48
C VAL A 40 0.82 26.62 3.92
N PRO A 41 0.38 27.87 4.14
CA PRO A 41 0.08 28.39 5.46
C PRO A 41 -0.77 27.46 6.36
N PRO A 42 -0.45 27.34 7.66
CA PRO A 42 -1.28 26.61 8.62
C PRO A 42 -2.70 27.19 8.67
N ARG A 43 -3.74 26.35 8.70
CA ARG A 43 -5.19 26.70 8.59
C ARG A 43 -5.72 26.98 7.19
N MET A 44 -4.88 26.87 6.16
CA MET A 44 -5.32 27.00 4.78
C MET A 44 -5.66 25.65 4.17
N ASP A 45 -6.92 25.48 3.79
CA ASP A 45 -7.43 24.28 3.11
C ASP A 45 -7.52 24.50 1.60
N HIS A 46 -7.66 23.41 0.86
CA HIS A 46 -7.84 23.45 -0.60
C HIS A 46 -9.03 24.33 -1.04
N VAL A 47 -10.07 24.45 -0.22
CA VAL A 47 -11.24 25.31 -0.49
C VAL A 47 -10.86 26.78 -0.47
N LYS A 48 -10.13 27.22 0.57
CA LYS A 48 -9.65 28.61 0.68
C LYS A 48 -8.62 28.92 -0.40
N LEU A 49 -7.71 27.99 -0.66
CA LEU A 49 -6.73 28.12 -1.73
C LEU A 49 -7.43 28.30 -3.09
N ARG A 50 -8.46 27.50 -3.36
CA ARG A 50 -9.31 27.64 -4.54
C ARG A 50 -9.96 29.02 -4.58
N GLN A 51 -10.57 29.48 -3.49
CA GLN A 51 -11.25 30.78 -3.45
C GLN A 51 -10.32 31.94 -3.80
N VAL A 52 -9.10 31.95 -3.25
CA VAL A 52 -8.12 33.02 -3.50
C VAL A 52 -7.60 32.95 -4.93
N LEU A 53 -7.17 31.77 -5.39
CA LEU A 53 -6.60 31.60 -6.72
C LEU A 53 -7.65 31.66 -7.84
N SER A 54 -8.92 31.37 -7.54
CA SER A 54 -10.02 31.43 -8.50
C SER A 54 -10.26 32.85 -9.04
N GLN A 55 -9.83 33.87 -8.30
CA GLN A 55 -9.90 35.27 -8.75
C GLN A 55 -8.90 35.57 -9.87
N LEU A 56 -7.80 34.80 -9.92
CA LEU A 56 -6.71 34.99 -10.89
C LEU A 56 -6.88 34.09 -12.12
N GLY A 57 -7.60 32.99 -11.97
CA GLY A 57 -7.79 32.03 -13.05
C GLY A 57 -8.70 30.87 -12.68
N GLU A 58 -9.22 30.20 -13.72
CA GLU A 58 -10.01 29.00 -13.55
C GLU A 58 -9.13 27.79 -13.18
N ILE A 59 -9.48 27.16 -12.06
CA ILE A 59 -8.75 26.03 -11.47
C ILE A 59 -9.56 24.76 -11.64
N GLN A 60 -8.93 23.70 -12.13
CA GLN A 60 -9.58 22.39 -12.22
C GLN A 60 -9.29 21.59 -10.95
N ARG A 61 -8.05 21.17 -10.77
CA ARG A 61 -7.65 20.24 -9.72
C ARG A 61 -6.70 20.91 -8.73
N ILE A 62 -6.82 20.50 -7.46
CA ILE A 62 -5.95 20.95 -6.37
C ILE A 62 -5.64 19.72 -5.54
N TYR A 63 -4.37 19.54 -5.20
CA TYR A 63 -3.89 18.46 -4.37
C TYR A 63 -2.92 19.06 -3.37
N LEU A 64 -3.14 18.77 -2.11
CA LEU A 64 -2.31 19.24 -1.02
C LEU A 64 -1.79 18.01 -0.28
N VAL A 65 -0.48 17.97 -0.05
CA VAL A 65 0.17 16.88 0.67
C VAL A 65 0.01 17.13 2.16
N PRO A 66 -0.62 16.22 2.89
CA PRO A 66 -0.64 16.31 4.34
C PRO A 66 0.80 16.23 4.86
N GLU A 67 1.11 17.06 5.83
CA GLU A 67 2.39 17.02 6.51
C GLU A 67 2.66 15.61 7.10
N ALA A 68 3.94 15.21 7.10
CA ALA A 68 4.37 13.94 7.68
C ALA A 68 3.92 13.82 9.16
N ALA A 69 3.45 12.62 9.55
CA ALA A 69 2.93 12.37 10.89
C ALA A 69 3.93 12.75 12.00
N ALA A 70 5.24 12.53 11.79
CA ALA A 70 6.29 12.91 12.74
C ALA A 70 6.39 14.44 12.94
N ALA A 71 6.35 15.21 11.85
CA ALA A 71 6.37 16.67 11.92
C ALA A 71 5.08 17.22 12.56
N GLN A 72 3.93 16.62 12.23
CA GLN A 72 2.66 16.94 12.86
C GLN A 72 2.69 16.69 14.38
N MET A 73 3.26 15.56 14.82
CA MET A 73 3.41 15.25 16.25
C MET A 73 4.32 16.25 16.95
N ASN A 74 5.46 16.59 16.35
CA ASN A 74 6.40 17.56 16.90
C ASN A 74 5.75 18.95 17.03
N ARG A 75 5.00 19.41 16.03
CA ARG A 75 4.25 20.68 16.13
C ARG A 75 3.20 20.64 17.24
N LYS A 76 2.44 19.55 17.35
CA LYS A 76 1.42 19.39 18.40
C LYS A 76 2.04 19.42 19.80
N ARG A 77 3.22 18.82 19.97
CA ARG A 77 4.00 18.87 21.23
C ARG A 77 4.50 20.27 21.53
N ALA A 78 4.96 21.01 20.52
CA ALA A 78 5.42 22.39 20.64
C ALA A 78 4.30 23.44 20.85
N GLY A 79 3.04 23.02 20.99
CA GLY A 79 1.90 23.93 21.18
C GLY A 79 1.46 24.68 19.91
N GLY A 80 1.95 24.28 18.73
CA GLY A 80 1.55 24.88 17.46
C GLY A 80 0.14 24.47 17.01
N PHE A 81 -0.24 24.88 15.80
CA PHE A 81 -1.54 24.59 15.22
C PHE A 81 -1.87 23.09 15.23
N ARG A 82 -2.96 22.69 15.90
CA ARG A 82 -3.31 21.27 16.09
C ARG A 82 -4.05 20.62 14.93
N GLY A 83 -4.52 21.42 13.96
CA GLY A 83 -5.23 20.91 12.79
C GLY A 83 -4.31 20.28 11.74
N GLN A 84 -4.92 19.88 10.63
CA GLN A 84 -4.19 19.37 9.47
C GLN A 84 -3.44 20.53 8.81
N ALA A 85 -2.12 20.37 8.71
CA ALA A 85 -1.29 21.25 7.92
C ALA A 85 -0.84 20.52 6.67
N PHE A 86 -0.57 21.29 5.63
CA PHE A 86 -0.11 20.77 4.35
C PHE A 86 1.32 21.26 4.13
N SER A 87 2.22 20.38 3.70
CA SER A 87 3.61 20.74 3.44
C SER A 87 3.74 21.41 2.07
N GLU A 88 3.20 20.76 1.06
CA GLU A 88 3.32 21.13 -0.35
C GLU A 88 1.99 20.90 -1.07
N GLY A 89 1.85 21.47 -2.26
CA GLY A 89 0.65 21.31 -3.05
C GLY A 89 0.84 21.58 -4.53
N TRP A 90 -0.08 21.08 -5.34
CA TRP A 90 -0.14 21.34 -6.77
C TRP A 90 -1.52 21.85 -7.14
N VAL A 91 -1.54 22.83 -8.04
CA VAL A 91 -2.74 23.49 -8.54
C VAL A 91 -2.72 23.41 -10.07
N GLU A 92 -3.76 22.81 -10.65
CA GLU A 92 -3.95 22.72 -12.10
C GLU A 92 -4.89 23.82 -12.59
N PHE A 93 -4.38 24.69 -13.47
CA PHE A 93 -5.17 25.70 -14.16
C PHE A 93 -5.62 25.20 -15.53
N THR A 94 -6.79 25.67 -15.99
CA THR A 94 -7.32 25.34 -17.33
C THR A 94 -6.35 25.74 -18.46
N LYS A 95 -5.61 26.85 -18.29
CA LYS A 95 -4.68 27.38 -19.30
C LYS A 95 -3.27 27.57 -18.71
N LYS A 96 -2.24 27.07 -19.41
CA LYS A 96 -0.83 27.21 -19.01
C LYS A 96 -0.33 28.65 -19.03
N SER A 97 -0.90 29.52 -19.86
CA SER A 97 -0.58 30.95 -19.87
C SER A 97 -1.00 31.63 -18.56
N VAL A 98 -2.17 31.27 -18.03
CA VAL A 98 -2.65 31.75 -16.74
C VAL A 98 -1.76 31.23 -15.63
N ALA A 99 -1.42 29.94 -15.64
CA ALA A 99 -0.49 29.35 -14.66
C ALA A 99 0.87 30.08 -14.61
N LYS A 100 1.47 30.37 -15.78
CA LYS A 100 2.72 31.14 -15.87
C LYS A 100 2.58 32.55 -15.29
N ARG A 101 1.49 33.25 -15.65
CA ARG A 101 1.21 34.60 -15.15
C ARG A 101 1.04 34.61 -13.64
N VAL A 102 0.24 33.68 -13.11
CA VAL A 102 -0.04 33.54 -11.68
C VAL A 102 1.23 33.23 -10.91
N ALA A 103 2.07 32.30 -11.40
CA ALA A 103 3.35 32.01 -10.76
C ALA A 103 4.26 33.25 -10.71
N ASN A 104 4.40 33.98 -11.82
CA ASN A 104 5.24 35.18 -11.85
C ASN A 104 4.68 36.32 -10.98
N MET A 105 3.35 36.45 -10.91
CA MET A 105 2.69 37.51 -10.15
C MET A 105 2.69 37.22 -8.64
N LEU A 106 2.39 36.00 -8.22
CA LEU A 106 2.26 35.64 -6.81
C LEU A 106 3.58 35.31 -6.15
N ASN A 107 4.56 34.77 -6.88
CA ASN A 107 5.80 34.33 -6.25
C ASN A 107 6.52 35.50 -5.55
N GLY A 108 6.72 35.38 -4.24
CA GLY A 108 7.34 36.41 -3.40
C GLY A 108 6.37 37.51 -2.93
N GLN A 109 5.10 37.48 -3.34
CA GLN A 109 4.10 38.41 -2.83
C GLN A 109 3.53 37.94 -1.49
N GLN A 110 3.18 38.91 -0.64
CA GLN A 110 2.39 38.62 0.56
C GLN A 110 1.00 38.14 0.14
N MET A 111 0.46 37.17 0.87
CA MET A 111 -0.89 36.66 0.60
C MET A 111 -1.95 37.75 0.82
N GLY A 112 -1.67 38.69 1.71
CA GLY A 112 -2.45 39.90 1.92
C GLY A 112 -3.84 39.63 2.50
N GLY A 113 -4.81 40.48 2.13
CA GLY A 113 -6.16 40.45 2.67
C GLY A 113 -6.32 41.31 3.93
N ARG A 114 -7.19 40.89 4.86
CA ARG A 114 -7.43 41.63 6.11
C ARG A 114 -6.23 41.47 7.05
N LYS A 115 -5.75 42.56 7.67
CA LYS A 115 -4.62 42.54 8.63
C LYS A 115 -4.81 41.57 9.81
N ARG A 116 -6.07 41.33 10.21
CA ARG A 116 -6.42 40.37 11.27
C ARG A 116 -6.48 38.91 10.79
N SER A 117 -6.33 38.66 9.49
CA SER A 117 -6.36 37.30 8.95
C SER A 117 -5.06 36.56 9.30
N SER A 118 -5.18 35.24 9.50
CA SER A 118 -4.01 34.39 9.83
C SER A 118 -2.93 34.41 8.75
N PHE A 119 -3.29 34.71 7.51
CA PHE A 119 -2.44 34.49 6.34
C PHE A 119 -1.78 35.79 5.86
N TYR A 120 -2.08 36.92 6.51
CA TYR A 120 -1.69 38.24 6.00
C TYR A 120 -0.18 38.39 5.80
N TYR A 121 0.60 37.91 6.77
CA TYR A 121 2.06 38.01 6.77
C TYR A 121 2.75 36.86 6.01
N ASP A 122 1.99 35.84 5.58
CA ASP A 122 2.56 34.73 4.84
C ASP A 122 2.88 35.15 3.40
N ILE A 123 3.93 34.57 2.85
CA ILE A 123 4.41 34.84 1.49
C ILE A 123 4.05 33.66 0.59
N TRP A 124 3.54 33.98 -0.59
CA TRP A 124 3.32 33.00 -1.66
C TRP A 124 4.65 32.47 -2.19
N ASN A 125 4.82 31.15 -2.16
CA ASN A 125 5.90 30.45 -2.86
C ASN A 125 5.27 29.52 -3.89
N VAL A 126 5.16 30.03 -5.12
CA VAL A 126 4.47 29.36 -6.22
C VAL A 126 5.38 29.31 -7.44
N LYS A 127 5.56 28.12 -8.02
CA LYS A 127 6.38 27.89 -9.20
C LYS A 127 5.58 27.23 -10.31
N TYR A 128 5.65 27.77 -11.51
CA TYR A 128 5.10 27.11 -12.69
C TYR A 128 6.01 25.95 -13.15
N LEU A 129 5.42 24.80 -13.47
CA LEU A 129 6.13 23.65 -13.97
C LEU A 129 5.89 23.51 -15.49
N SER A 130 6.94 23.69 -16.29
CA SER A 130 6.81 23.86 -17.76
C SER A 130 6.69 22.58 -18.57
N LYS A 131 6.94 21.41 -17.97
CA LYS A 131 6.94 20.10 -18.66
C LYS A 131 6.11 19.03 -17.95
N ILE A 132 5.61 19.34 -16.77
CA ILE A 132 4.95 18.39 -15.89
C ILE A 132 3.44 18.60 -16.03
N LYS A 133 2.71 17.53 -16.34
CA LYS A 133 1.25 17.53 -16.33
C LYS A 133 0.75 17.03 -14.98
N TRP A 134 -0.53 17.26 -14.73
CA TRP A 134 -1.17 16.83 -13.48
C TRP A 134 -1.06 15.31 -13.30
N ASP A 135 -1.33 14.56 -14.36
CA ASP A 135 -1.35 13.11 -14.31
C ASP A 135 0.03 12.56 -13.93
N ASP A 136 1.12 13.13 -14.44
CA ASP A 136 2.49 12.77 -14.06
C ASP A 136 2.76 12.99 -12.57
N VAL A 137 2.25 14.09 -12.00
CA VAL A 137 2.40 14.40 -10.56
C VAL A 137 1.66 13.36 -9.73
N THR A 138 0.41 13.06 -10.08
CA THR A 138 -0.37 12.08 -9.33
C THR A 138 0.18 10.67 -9.48
N ASP A 139 0.69 10.32 -10.66
CA ASP A 139 1.29 9.03 -10.91
C ASP A 139 2.57 8.87 -10.09
N GLU A 140 3.45 9.87 -10.08
CA GLU A 140 4.68 9.84 -9.27
C GLU A 140 4.36 9.72 -7.77
N ILE A 141 3.36 10.47 -7.28
CA ILE A 141 2.93 10.38 -5.88
C ILE A 141 2.37 8.99 -5.59
N ALA A 142 1.48 8.47 -6.43
CA ALA A 142 0.90 7.13 -6.27
C ALA A 142 2.00 6.05 -6.26
N GLN A 143 2.99 6.14 -7.14
CA GLN A 143 4.13 5.23 -7.17
C GLN A 143 4.97 5.32 -5.90
N ARG A 144 5.31 6.53 -5.45
CA ARG A 144 6.05 6.74 -4.19
C ARG A 144 5.29 6.18 -2.98
N HIS A 145 3.97 6.32 -2.95
CA HIS A 145 3.12 5.75 -1.91
C HIS A 145 3.09 4.22 -1.97
N ALA A 146 2.89 3.63 -3.16
CA ALA A 146 2.87 2.19 -3.36
C ALA A 146 4.21 1.54 -2.96
N VAL A 147 5.35 2.12 -3.39
CA VAL A 147 6.68 1.62 -3.00
C VAL A 147 6.89 1.68 -1.49
N ARG A 148 6.47 2.77 -0.83
CA ARG A 148 6.55 2.88 0.63
C ARG A 148 5.70 1.81 1.31
N GLU A 149 4.47 1.62 0.87
CA GLU A 149 3.56 0.63 1.43
C GLU A 149 4.08 -0.80 1.26
N GLN A 150 4.62 -1.12 0.08
CA GLN A 150 5.24 -2.41 -0.20
C GLN A 150 6.43 -2.69 0.73
N LYS A 151 7.31 -1.71 0.95
CA LYS A 151 8.43 -1.84 1.88
C LYS A 151 7.96 -2.08 3.31
N LEU A 152 7.01 -1.27 3.78
CA LEU A 152 6.43 -1.43 5.12
C LEU A 152 5.72 -2.77 5.28
N ALA A 153 4.99 -3.24 4.27
CA ALA A 153 4.32 -4.53 4.29
C ALA A 153 5.34 -5.69 4.34
N LEU A 154 6.45 -5.58 3.61
CA LEU A 154 7.53 -6.57 3.65
C LEU A 154 8.17 -6.64 5.04
N GLU A 155 8.52 -5.49 5.62
CA GLU A 155 9.07 -5.39 6.99
C GLU A 155 8.10 -5.97 8.03
N LEU A 156 6.81 -5.60 7.95
CA LEU A 156 5.78 -6.16 8.82
C LEU A 156 5.63 -7.67 8.62
N SER A 157 5.75 -8.18 7.40
CA SER A 157 5.67 -9.61 7.12
C SER A 157 6.86 -10.38 7.70
N ALA A 158 8.08 -9.80 7.65
CA ALA A 158 9.27 -10.38 8.25
C ALA A 158 9.15 -10.43 9.78
N ALA A 159 8.80 -9.30 10.41
CA ALA A 159 8.57 -9.21 11.84
C ALA A 159 7.46 -10.16 12.33
N LYS A 160 6.38 -10.31 11.56
CA LYS A 160 5.30 -11.27 11.87
C LYS A 160 5.81 -12.71 11.83
N ARG A 161 6.57 -13.10 10.79
CA ARG A 161 7.14 -14.46 10.70
C ARG A 161 8.06 -14.76 11.88
N GLU A 162 8.92 -13.82 12.25
CA GLU A 162 9.82 -13.97 13.41
C GLU A 162 9.04 -14.13 14.73
N ARG A 163 8.02 -13.28 14.92
CA ARG A 163 7.14 -13.34 16.09
C ARG A 163 6.36 -14.64 16.19
N ASP A 164 5.78 -15.09 15.09
CA ASP A 164 5.01 -16.33 15.04
C ASP A 164 5.94 -17.54 15.25
N PHE A 165 7.14 -17.52 14.66
CA PHE A 165 8.17 -18.53 14.92
C PHE A 165 8.51 -18.60 16.42
N TYR A 166 8.78 -17.46 17.06
CA TYR A 166 9.07 -17.42 18.49
C TYR A 166 7.93 -18.01 19.33
N LEU A 167 6.68 -17.63 19.06
CA LEU A 167 5.51 -18.18 19.76
C LEU A 167 5.46 -19.71 19.62
N THR A 168 5.68 -20.25 18.42
CA THR A 168 5.70 -21.70 18.23
C THR A 168 6.82 -22.40 19.00
N GLN A 169 7.99 -21.77 19.14
CA GLN A 169 9.12 -22.34 19.90
C GLN A 169 8.87 -22.31 21.41
N VAL A 170 8.26 -21.23 21.92
CA VAL A 170 7.84 -21.14 23.32
C VAL A 170 6.81 -22.21 23.65
N ASP A 171 5.81 -22.41 22.79
CA ASP A 171 4.78 -23.43 22.99
C ASP A 171 5.39 -24.85 22.98
N LYS A 172 6.32 -25.13 22.06
CA LYS A 172 7.07 -26.40 22.03
C LYS A 172 7.89 -26.60 23.31
N SER A 173 8.60 -25.58 23.77
CA SER A 173 9.40 -25.65 25.00
C SER A 173 8.52 -25.95 26.22
N ARG A 174 7.38 -25.26 26.37
CA ARG A 174 6.40 -25.53 27.44
C ARG A 174 5.85 -26.96 27.38
N ALA A 175 5.54 -27.45 26.17
CA ALA A 175 5.08 -28.82 25.99
C ALA A 175 6.15 -29.83 26.41
N LEU A 176 7.40 -29.65 25.98
CA LEU A 176 8.52 -30.52 26.37
C LEU A 176 8.77 -30.49 27.88
N SER A 177 8.79 -29.33 28.52
CA SER A 177 8.93 -29.23 29.98
C SER A 177 7.81 -29.96 30.71
N SER A 178 6.56 -29.85 30.25
CA SER A 178 5.44 -30.58 30.85
C SER A 178 5.56 -32.11 30.69
N ILE A 179 6.14 -32.57 29.58
CA ILE A 179 6.41 -33.99 29.33
C ILE A 179 7.55 -34.46 30.25
N GLU A 180 8.65 -33.71 30.32
CA GLU A 180 9.79 -34.01 31.19
C GLU A 180 9.38 -34.10 32.66
N GLU A 181 8.54 -33.18 33.15
CA GLU A 181 7.98 -33.22 34.50
C GLU A 181 7.16 -34.50 34.74
N ARG A 182 6.34 -34.91 33.77
CA ARG A 182 5.57 -36.16 33.84
C ARG A 182 6.47 -37.39 33.85
N MET A 183 7.50 -37.41 33.01
CA MET A 183 8.47 -38.50 32.94
C MET A 183 9.28 -38.63 34.23
N LYS A 184 9.77 -37.52 34.78
CA LYS A 184 10.47 -37.47 36.07
C LYS A 184 9.59 -37.96 37.22
N LYS A 185 8.31 -37.57 37.27
CA LYS A 185 7.35 -38.08 38.26
C LYS A 185 7.15 -39.60 38.15
N LYS A 186 7.00 -40.13 36.94
CA LYS A 186 6.90 -41.60 36.73
C LYS A 186 8.16 -42.34 37.17
N GLN A 187 9.35 -41.82 36.84
CA GLN A 187 10.62 -42.41 37.25
C GLN A 187 10.78 -42.41 38.78
N LYS A 188 10.42 -41.32 39.47
CA LYS A 188 10.43 -41.27 40.94
C LYS A 188 9.50 -42.29 41.57
N VAL A 189 8.26 -42.40 41.07
CA VAL A 189 7.31 -43.41 41.56
C VAL A 189 7.85 -44.83 41.35
N GLN A 190 8.47 -45.11 40.19
CA GLN A 190 9.10 -46.41 39.92
C GLN A 190 10.27 -46.71 40.86
N GLN A 191 11.11 -45.73 41.16
CA GLN A 191 12.22 -45.86 42.11
C GLN A 191 11.73 -46.05 43.55
N GLU A 192 10.68 -45.34 43.98
CA GLU A 192 10.08 -45.48 45.31
C GLU A 192 9.32 -46.82 45.48
N SER A 193 8.82 -47.42 44.40
CA SER A 193 8.13 -48.72 44.42
C SER A 193 9.04 -49.96 44.42
N GLY A 194 10.36 -49.81 44.43
CA GLY A 194 11.32 -50.88 44.81
C GLY A 194 11.14 -52.24 44.14
N VAL A 195 11.04 -52.31 42.79
CA VAL A 195 11.10 -53.59 42.05
C VAL A 195 12.33 -53.59 41.14
N ILE A 196 13.32 -54.40 41.51
CA ILE A 196 14.44 -54.78 40.63
C ILE A 196 13.90 -55.88 39.72
N SER A 197 13.76 -55.59 38.43
CA SER A 197 13.56 -56.61 37.41
C SER A 197 14.42 -56.27 36.19
N ASP A 198 15.57 -56.93 36.09
CA ASP A 198 16.34 -57.04 34.85
C ASP A 198 15.50 -57.81 33.83
N PHE A 199 14.91 -57.10 32.86
CA PHE A 199 14.39 -57.72 31.63
C PHE A 199 14.64 -56.78 30.42
N PRO A 200 15.04 -57.32 29.25
CA PRO A 200 15.44 -56.51 28.10
C PRO A 200 14.26 -55.77 27.49
N SER A 201 14.50 -54.50 27.20
CA SER A 201 13.59 -53.55 26.61
C SER A 201 13.39 -53.81 25.11
N ASP A 202 12.27 -54.43 24.75
CA ASP A 202 11.60 -54.17 23.48
C ASP A 202 10.11 -54.45 23.65
N GLN A 203 9.26 -53.60 23.07
CA GLN A 203 7.78 -53.65 23.12
C GLN A 203 7.10 -52.97 24.33
N PHE A 204 7.20 -51.64 24.41
CA PHE A 204 6.15 -50.83 25.04
C PHE A 204 5.44 -49.98 23.97
N ALA A 205 4.63 -50.63 23.13
CA ALA A 205 3.50 -49.93 22.54
C ALA A 205 2.50 -49.64 23.68
N PRO A 206 1.97 -48.40 23.82
CA PRO A 206 1.01 -48.10 24.87
C PRO A 206 -0.21 -49.02 24.70
N LYS A 207 -0.48 -49.86 25.70
CA LYS A 207 -1.66 -50.73 25.69
C LYS A 207 -2.91 -49.84 25.69
N VAL A 208 -3.56 -49.73 24.54
CA VAL A 208 -4.80 -48.98 24.35
C VAL A 208 -5.90 -49.71 25.11
N ILE A 209 -6.19 -49.27 26.34
CA ILE A 209 -7.16 -49.91 27.24
C ILE A 209 -8.61 -49.72 26.74
N ARG A 210 -8.86 -48.79 25.80
CA ARG A 210 -10.18 -48.56 25.19
C ARG A 210 -10.07 -48.23 23.71
N GLN A 211 -10.61 -49.10 22.85
CA GLN A 211 -10.85 -48.80 21.45
C GLN A 211 -12.25 -48.18 21.35
N PHE A 212 -12.33 -46.85 21.22
CA PHE A 212 -13.59 -46.21 20.85
C PHE A 212 -13.73 -46.34 19.33
N PRO A 213 -14.84 -46.88 18.79
CA PRO A 213 -15.03 -46.92 17.34
C PRO A 213 -15.24 -45.49 16.82
N GLN A 214 -14.16 -44.87 16.34
CA GLN A 214 -14.23 -43.57 15.69
C GLN A 214 -14.71 -43.78 14.25
N LYS A 215 -15.85 -43.19 13.88
CA LYS A 215 -16.31 -43.18 12.49
C LYS A 215 -15.25 -42.45 11.65
N LYS A 216 -14.78 -43.09 10.58
CA LYS A 216 -13.84 -42.48 9.64
C LYS A 216 -14.52 -41.24 9.03
N PRO A 217 -13.89 -40.05 9.04
CA PRO A 217 -14.45 -38.89 8.36
C PRO A 217 -14.58 -39.21 6.86
N VAL A 218 -15.71 -38.83 6.27
CA VAL A 218 -15.97 -38.97 4.84
C VAL A 218 -14.89 -38.20 4.10
N ALA A 219 -14.14 -38.90 3.24
CA ALA A 219 -13.10 -38.28 2.46
C ALA A 219 -13.75 -37.33 1.44
N ASP A 220 -13.49 -36.02 1.55
CA ASP A 220 -13.72 -35.09 0.47
C ASP A 220 -12.79 -35.47 -0.69
N GLN A 221 -13.36 -36.08 -1.73
CA GLN A 221 -12.65 -36.42 -2.97
C GLN A 221 -12.31 -35.20 -3.84
N ALA A 222 -12.32 -33.98 -3.28
CA ALA A 222 -12.03 -32.75 -4.01
C ALA A 222 -10.51 -32.48 -4.19
N GLY A 223 -9.63 -33.28 -3.57
CA GLY A 223 -8.18 -32.99 -3.51
C GLY A 223 -7.29 -33.59 -4.60
N LYS A 224 -7.82 -34.40 -5.54
CA LYS A 224 -6.98 -35.23 -6.43
C LYS A 224 -6.73 -34.71 -7.85
N ILE A 225 -7.04 -33.45 -8.16
CA ILE A 225 -6.67 -32.87 -9.45
C ILE A 225 -5.86 -31.59 -9.23
N LYS A 226 -4.60 -31.77 -8.83
CA LYS A 226 -3.56 -30.78 -9.15
C LYS A 226 -2.79 -31.35 -10.33
N PRO A 227 -2.77 -30.72 -11.51
CA PRO A 227 -1.92 -31.18 -12.61
C PRO A 227 -0.47 -30.92 -12.21
N SER A 228 0.22 -31.92 -11.67
CA SER A 228 1.67 -31.87 -11.54
C SER A 228 2.27 -32.33 -12.87
N LEU A 229 2.98 -31.43 -13.55
CA LEU A 229 3.83 -31.81 -14.67
C LEU A 229 4.88 -32.81 -14.19
N SER A 230 5.15 -33.84 -14.99
CA SER A 230 6.13 -34.88 -14.64
C SER A 230 7.52 -34.27 -14.50
N LYS A 231 8.31 -34.83 -13.58
CA LYS A 231 9.67 -34.34 -13.27
C LYS A 231 10.59 -34.36 -14.49
N ASP A 232 10.34 -35.27 -15.44
CA ASP A 232 11.11 -35.40 -16.68
C ASP A 232 10.88 -34.23 -17.64
N ILE A 233 9.66 -33.66 -17.68
CA ILE A 233 9.35 -32.47 -18.49
C ILE A 233 10.05 -31.24 -17.91
N LEU A 234 10.07 -31.11 -16.57
CA LEU A 234 10.76 -30.01 -15.90
C LEU A 234 12.28 -30.09 -16.07
N ALA A 235 12.84 -31.32 -16.08
CA ALA A 235 14.26 -31.53 -16.34
C ALA A 235 14.65 -31.15 -17.78
N GLY A 236 13.80 -31.40 -18.78
CA GLY A 236 14.05 -31.03 -20.17
C GLY A 236 14.00 -29.51 -20.44
N VAL A 237 13.20 -28.75 -19.68
CA VAL A 237 13.05 -27.29 -19.86
C VAL A 237 14.14 -26.50 -19.13
N PHE A 238 14.60 -26.98 -17.98
CA PHE A 238 15.56 -26.25 -17.13
C PHE A 238 16.97 -26.87 -17.08
N GLY A 239 17.17 -28.04 -17.72
CA GLY A 239 18.42 -28.80 -17.70
C GLY A 239 19.23 -28.74 -18.99
N GLY A 240 19.08 -27.71 -19.82
CA GLY A 240 19.89 -27.49 -21.02
C GLY A 240 20.92 -26.39 -20.85
N GLN A 241 22.21 -26.73 -20.96
CA GLN A 241 23.22 -25.84 -21.56
C GLN A 241 23.04 -25.80 -23.08
#